data_AF-A0A932BAE7-F1
#
_entry.id   AF-A0A932BAE7-F1
#
_cell.length_a   1.000
_cell.length_b   1.000
_cell.length_c   1.000
_cell.angle_alpha   90.00
_cell.angle_beta   90.00
_cell.angle_gamma   90.00
#
_symmetry.space_group_name_H-M   'P 1'
#
loop_
_entity.id
_entity.type
_entity.pdbx_description
1 polymer ?
#
loop_
_entity_poly.entity_id
_entity_poly.type
_entity_poly.pdbx_seq_one_letter_code
_entity_poly.pdbx_strand_id
1 'polypeptide(L)'
;MPSAKLSVVFALLLAAAALLAGCSTKPVDLTAKMTPEEILAEAREEVYNLQYSKAIGLFEKLEGRAAGTPLAQQAQLEKAHAHYKNEEPAQAIATLDRFIRLHPASPALDYALYFKGVVNFNENLGLFSSLTRQDLAERDQQAAKESFASFKELVTRFPDSRYAPDARARMTHIVNSLAQYEVHVARYYLSRGAHLAAINRAQQAIADYRDAPALEEALYILVQSYDALQLPQLRDDARRVLQTNVPQSRYIGGSGSEAPTTTVRQGPWWKLW
;
A
#
# COMPACT_ATOMS: atom_id res chain seq x y z
N MET A 1 48.75 -41.50 23.74
CA MET A 1 48.28 -40.12 23.54
C MET A 1 49.50 -39.21 23.57
N PRO A 2 49.86 -38.50 22.49
CA PRO A 2 51.04 -37.65 22.51
C PRO A 2 50.76 -36.43 23.40
N SER A 3 51.59 -36.22 24.42
CA SER A 3 51.52 -35.05 25.30
C SER A 3 51.99 -33.82 24.52
N ALA A 4 51.06 -33.00 24.06
CA ALA A 4 51.40 -31.70 23.48
C ALA A 4 52.14 -30.86 24.53
N LYS A 5 53.35 -30.38 24.19
CA LYS A 5 54.15 -29.54 25.08
C LYS A 5 53.41 -28.22 25.30
N LEU A 6 53.25 -27.80 26.56
CA LEU A 6 52.50 -26.58 26.96
C LEU A 6 52.92 -25.33 26.15
N SER A 7 54.21 -25.23 25.78
CA SER A 7 54.77 -24.13 24.99
C SER A 7 54.19 -24.02 23.57
N VAL A 8 53.81 -25.15 22.96
CA VAL A 8 53.20 -25.18 21.62
C VAL A 8 51.75 -24.71 21.68
N VAL A 9 51.03 -25.07 22.76
CA VAL A 9 49.66 -24.62 23.00
C VAL A 9 49.62 -23.10 23.25
N PHE A 10 50.59 -22.58 23.99
CA PHE A 10 50.70 -21.14 24.25
C PHE A 10 51.04 -20.33 22.99
N ALA A 11 51.93 -20.84 22.15
CA ALA A 11 52.26 -20.22 20.86
C ALA A 11 51.07 -20.21 19.89
N LEU A 12 50.27 -21.29 19.86
CA LEU A 12 49.06 -21.38 19.05
C LEU A 12 47.96 -20.43 19.56
N LEU A 13 47.81 -20.27 20.87
CA LEU A 13 46.87 -19.31 21.47
C LEU A 13 47.27 -17.85 21.17
N LEU A 14 48.56 -17.53 21.21
CA LEU A 14 49.06 -16.19 20.85
C LEU A 14 48.90 -15.90 19.35
N ALA A 15 49.14 -16.89 18.48
CA ALA A 15 48.89 -16.75 17.06
C ALA A 15 47.39 -16.59 16.73
N ALA A 16 46.51 -17.32 17.44
CA ALA A 16 45.07 -17.17 17.31
C ALA A 16 44.58 -15.79 17.81
N ALA A 17 45.14 -15.28 18.91
CA ALA A 17 44.84 -13.94 19.42
C ALA A 17 45.32 -12.83 18.47
N ALA A 18 46.45 -13.02 17.80
CA ALA A 18 46.94 -12.09 16.77
C ALA A 18 46.07 -12.10 15.51
N LEU A 19 45.49 -13.25 15.13
CA LEU A 19 44.53 -13.35 14.02
C LEU A 19 43.16 -12.72 14.36
N LEU A 20 42.83 -12.57 15.64
CA LEU A 20 41.63 -11.87 16.12
C LEU A 20 41.80 -10.35 16.20
N ALA A 21 43.02 -9.83 16.01
CA ALA A 21 43.27 -8.40 15.86
C ALA A 21 42.86 -7.92 14.46
N GLY A 22 41.56 -7.99 14.16
CA GLY A 22 40.97 -7.37 12.99
C GLY A 22 41.13 -5.85 13.07
N CYS A 23 41.65 -5.23 12.00
CA CYS A 23 41.76 -3.79 11.87
C CYS A 23 40.38 -3.14 11.94
N SER A 24 40.02 -2.56 13.08
CA SER A 24 38.91 -1.61 13.19
C SER A 24 39.41 -0.23 12.74
N THR A 25 39.51 -0.02 11.43
CA THR A 25 39.63 1.32 10.88
C THR A 25 38.27 1.99 11.01
N LYS A 26 38.17 2.96 11.95
CA LYS A 26 36.97 3.79 12.05
C LYS A 26 36.77 4.50 10.71
N PRO A 27 35.59 4.39 10.06
CA PRO A 27 35.32 5.13 8.85
C PRO A 27 35.45 6.63 9.17
N VAL A 28 36.29 7.33 8.42
CA VAL A 28 36.45 8.78 8.56
C VAL A 28 35.15 9.43 8.09
N ASP A 29 34.51 10.19 8.98
CA ASP A 29 33.32 10.95 8.61
C ASP A 29 33.72 12.14 7.73
N LEU A 30 33.61 11.97 6.41
CA LEU A 30 33.90 13.01 5.42
C LEU A 30 33.01 14.26 5.61
N THR A 31 31.83 14.09 6.23
CA THR A 31 30.93 15.21 6.49
C THR A 31 31.35 16.06 7.68
N ALA A 32 32.33 15.66 8.50
CA ALA A 32 32.74 16.36 9.73
C ALA A 32 33.11 17.83 9.53
N LYS A 33 33.58 18.20 8.32
CA LYS A 33 33.96 19.58 7.97
C LYS A 33 32.90 20.33 7.16
N MET A 34 31.83 19.65 6.75
CA MET A 34 30.77 20.21 5.91
C MET A 34 29.73 20.95 6.75
N THR A 35 29.25 22.06 6.21
CA THR A 35 28.06 22.78 6.69
C THR A 35 26.79 21.95 6.44
N PRO A 36 25.69 22.19 7.19
CA PRO A 36 24.42 21.52 6.95
C PRO A 36 23.90 21.66 5.50
N GLU A 37 24.09 22.82 4.89
CA GLU A 37 23.68 23.11 3.52
C GLU A 37 24.50 22.31 2.50
N GLU A 38 25.82 22.18 2.72
CA GLU A 38 26.68 21.33 1.89
C GLU A 38 26.29 19.85 2.00
N ILE A 39 25.95 19.38 3.21
CA ILE A 39 25.48 17.99 3.40
C ILE A 39 24.17 17.76 2.63
N LEU A 40 23.26 18.72 2.64
CA LEU A 40 22.01 18.63 1.87
C LEU A 40 22.29 18.59 0.36
N ALA A 41 23.18 19.45 -0.13
CA ALA A 41 23.54 19.49 -1.55
C ALA A 41 24.14 18.15 -2.00
N GLU A 42 25.10 17.62 -1.24
CA GLU A 42 25.72 16.32 -1.48
C GLU A 42 24.69 15.18 -1.43
N ALA A 43 23.79 15.18 -0.45
CA ALA A 43 22.75 14.17 -0.33
C ALA A 43 21.85 14.14 -1.58
N ARG A 44 21.50 15.31 -2.11
CA ARG A 44 20.71 15.43 -3.34
C ARG A 44 21.46 14.99 -4.58
N GLU A 45 22.76 15.26 -4.65
CA GLU A 45 23.61 14.75 -5.72
C GLU A 45 23.66 13.21 -5.71
N GLU A 46 23.79 12.60 -4.53
CA GLU A 46 23.73 11.13 -4.41
C GLU A 46 22.34 10.59 -4.79
N VAL A 47 21.24 11.28 -4.45
CA VAL A 47 19.89 10.93 -4.95
C VAL A 47 19.83 11.01 -6.49
N TYR A 48 20.38 12.08 -7.08
CA TYR A 48 20.42 12.26 -8.54
C TYR A 48 21.23 11.15 -9.23
N ASN A 49 22.30 10.69 -8.59
CA ASN A 49 23.13 9.57 -9.04
C ASN A 49 22.54 8.19 -8.71
N LEU A 50 21.29 8.14 -8.23
CA LEU A 50 20.56 6.92 -7.84
C LEU A 50 21.23 6.15 -6.68
N GLN A 51 22.12 6.79 -5.93
CA GLN A 51 22.82 6.24 -4.77
C GLN A 51 22.02 6.48 -3.49
N TYR A 52 20.77 5.98 -3.46
CA TYR A 52 19.84 6.26 -2.37
C TYR A 52 20.36 5.85 -0.99
N SER A 53 21.02 4.69 -0.88
CA SER A 53 21.62 4.23 0.39
C SER A 53 22.64 5.22 0.96
N LYS A 54 23.43 5.87 0.11
CA LYS A 54 24.38 6.89 0.56
C LYS A 54 23.67 8.18 0.96
N ALA A 55 22.71 8.61 0.15
CA ALA A 55 21.91 9.79 0.43
C ALA A 55 21.16 9.67 1.76
N ILE A 56 20.58 8.51 2.08
CA ILE A 56 19.92 8.23 3.36
C ILE A 56 20.87 8.52 4.53
N GLY A 57 22.10 7.99 4.49
CA GLY A 57 23.10 8.25 5.53
C GLY A 57 23.50 9.72 5.66
N LEU A 58 23.51 10.48 4.55
CA LEU A 58 23.75 11.93 4.57
C LEU A 58 22.57 12.70 5.19
N PHE A 59 21.33 12.34 4.84
CA PHE A 59 20.14 12.93 5.45
C PHE A 59 20.05 12.65 6.95
N GLU A 60 20.41 11.44 7.41
CA GLU A 60 20.46 11.12 8.85
C GLU A 60 21.47 11.99 9.60
N LYS A 61 22.65 12.21 9.02
CA LYS A 61 23.64 13.12 9.59
C LYS A 61 23.13 14.56 9.62
N LEU A 62 22.47 15.00 8.56
CA LEU A 62 21.86 16.33 8.48
C LEU A 62 20.77 16.53 9.53
N GLU A 63 19.89 15.56 9.74
CA GLU A 63 18.86 15.58 10.79
C GLU A 63 19.46 15.78 12.18
N GLY A 64 20.56 15.07 12.48
CA GLY A 64 21.25 15.19 13.76
C GLY A 64 21.90 16.56 13.96
N ARG A 65 22.53 17.12 12.92
CA ARG A 65 23.27 18.40 12.99
C ARG A 65 22.36 19.63 12.94
N ALA A 66 21.29 19.56 12.17
CA ALA A 66 20.35 20.66 11.97
C ALA A 66 19.06 20.50 12.80
N ALA A 67 19.11 19.71 13.88
CA ALA A 67 17.94 19.38 14.69
C ALA A 67 17.16 20.62 15.14
N GLY A 68 15.83 20.58 14.98
CA GLY A 68 14.93 21.69 15.32
C GLY A 68 14.79 22.78 14.24
N THR A 69 15.56 22.72 13.16
CA THR A 69 15.46 23.68 12.05
C THR A 69 14.52 23.20 10.94
N PRO A 70 14.03 24.09 10.06
CA PRO A 70 13.32 23.70 8.84
C PRO A 70 14.16 22.82 7.91
N LEU A 71 15.49 22.96 7.94
CA LEU A 71 16.41 22.16 7.14
C LEU A 71 16.37 20.68 7.55
N ALA A 72 16.31 20.38 8.85
CA ALA A 72 16.15 19.01 9.33
C ALA A 72 14.79 18.43 8.98
N GLN A 73 13.72 19.25 8.99
CA GLN A 73 12.40 18.82 8.53
C GLN A 73 12.42 18.44 7.04
N GLN A 74 13.07 19.26 6.21
CA GLN A 74 13.27 18.97 4.79
C GLN A 74 14.08 17.69 4.59
N ALA A 75 15.17 17.50 5.35
CA ALA A 75 15.98 16.29 5.30
C ALA A 75 15.16 15.02 5.63
N GLN A 76 14.25 15.07 6.60
CA GLN A 76 13.38 13.92 6.92
C GLN A 76 12.47 13.53 5.74
N LEU A 77 11.90 14.51 5.05
CA LEU A 77 11.02 14.27 3.91
C LEU A 77 11.81 13.73 2.71
N GLU A 78 12.99 14.28 2.43
CA GLU A 78 13.87 13.81 1.36
C GLU A 78 14.45 12.42 1.67
N LYS A 79 14.73 12.11 2.95
CA LYS A 79 15.11 10.77 3.40
C LYS A 79 13.98 9.77 3.18
N ALA A 80 12.74 10.12 3.52
CA ALA A 80 11.60 9.25 3.24
C ALA A 80 11.47 8.98 1.73
N HIS A 81 11.70 9.99 0.89
CA HIS A 81 11.71 9.83 -0.56
C HIS A 81 12.84 8.90 -1.02
N ALA A 82 14.04 9.06 -0.48
CA ALA A 82 15.17 8.17 -0.78
C ALA A 82 14.87 6.71 -0.37
N HIS A 83 14.29 6.46 0.81
CA HIS A 83 13.84 5.12 1.21
C HIS A 83 12.84 4.52 0.22
N TYR A 84 11.83 5.29 -0.19
CA TYR A 84 10.84 4.81 -1.15
C TYR A 84 11.49 4.45 -2.50
N LYS A 85 12.43 5.26 -2.98
CA LYS A 85 13.18 4.98 -4.20
C LYS A 85 14.19 3.84 -4.08
N ASN A 86 14.62 3.53 -2.86
CA ASN A 86 15.48 2.38 -2.54
C ASN A 86 14.70 1.08 -2.31
N GLU A 87 13.41 1.01 -2.68
CA GLU A 87 12.55 -0.16 -2.45
C GLU A 87 12.34 -0.50 -0.97
N GLU A 88 12.42 0.51 -0.09
CA GLU A 88 12.24 0.40 1.36
C GLU A 88 10.98 1.16 1.84
N PRO A 89 9.77 0.75 1.42
CA PRO A 89 8.54 1.49 1.73
C PRO A 89 8.23 1.52 3.23
N ALA A 90 8.58 0.47 3.98
CA ALA A 90 8.36 0.44 5.43
C ALA A 90 9.18 1.51 6.16
N GLN A 91 10.43 1.73 5.75
CA GLN A 91 11.32 2.75 6.28
C GLN A 91 10.85 4.16 5.89
N ALA A 92 10.35 4.32 4.66
CA ALA A 92 9.73 5.56 4.21
C ALA A 92 8.51 5.92 5.07
N ILE A 93 7.59 4.97 5.29
CA ILE A 93 6.40 5.15 6.15
C ILE A 93 6.80 5.50 7.57
N ALA A 94 7.75 4.76 8.17
CA ALA A 94 8.24 5.03 9.52
C ALA A 94 8.84 6.44 9.65
N THR A 95 9.57 6.89 8.63
CA THR A 95 10.13 8.26 8.59
C THR A 95 9.03 9.31 8.51
N LEU A 96 8.00 9.08 7.68
CA LEU A 96 6.85 9.99 7.53
C LEU A 96 5.99 10.05 8.80
N ASP A 97 5.73 8.91 9.44
CA ASP A 97 4.99 8.87 10.70
C ASP A 97 5.72 9.62 11.81
N ARG A 98 7.04 9.48 11.85
CA ARG A 98 7.87 10.27 12.76
C ARG A 98 7.78 11.76 12.45
N PHE A 99 7.86 12.17 11.19
CA PHE A 99 7.72 13.56 10.77
C PHE A 99 6.36 14.14 11.21
N ILE A 100 5.26 13.46 10.87
CA ILE A 100 3.89 13.90 11.19
C ILE A 100 3.71 14.08 12.70
N ARG A 101 4.26 13.16 13.50
CA ARG A 101 4.17 13.20 14.97
C ARG A 101 5.02 14.30 15.59
N LEU A 102 6.23 14.52 15.08
CA LEU A 102 7.18 15.49 15.65
C LEU A 102 6.94 16.92 15.16
N HIS A 103 6.34 17.09 13.98
CA HIS A 103 6.19 18.39 13.31
C HIS A 103 4.74 18.68 12.86
N PRO A 104 3.74 18.61 13.76
CA PRO A 104 2.32 18.77 13.39
C PRO A 104 1.95 20.18 12.90
N ALA A 105 2.80 21.18 13.13
CA ALA A 105 2.63 22.56 12.66
C ALA A 105 3.52 22.91 11.44
N SER A 106 4.20 21.91 10.86
CA SER A 106 5.05 22.14 9.69
C SER A 106 4.23 22.56 8.47
N PRO A 107 4.69 23.55 7.67
CA PRO A 107 4.05 23.88 6.41
C PRO A 107 4.14 22.74 5.37
N ALA A 108 5.04 21.75 5.57
CA ALA A 108 5.20 20.61 4.69
C ALA A 108 4.39 19.36 5.13
N LEU A 109 3.51 19.52 6.13
CA LEU A 109 2.71 18.41 6.65
C LEU A 109 1.73 17.85 5.60
N ASP A 110 1.21 18.71 4.73
CA ASP A 110 0.35 18.30 3.63
C ASP A 110 1.09 17.36 2.65
N TYR A 111 2.34 17.68 2.31
CA TYR A 111 3.19 16.81 1.51
C TYR A 111 3.51 15.50 2.23
N ALA A 112 3.79 15.52 3.54
CA ALA A 112 4.06 14.30 4.29
C ALA A 112 2.87 13.33 4.29
N LEU A 113 1.64 13.84 4.49
CA LEU A 113 0.41 13.04 4.42
C LEU A 113 0.17 12.51 3.01
N TYR A 114 0.33 13.36 2.00
CA TYR A 114 0.24 12.96 0.59
C TYR A 114 1.22 11.83 0.28
N PHE A 115 2.49 12.02 0.64
CA PHE A 115 3.55 11.08 0.29
C PHE A 115 3.39 9.76 1.05
N LYS A 116 2.94 9.79 2.31
CA LYS A 116 2.56 8.56 3.04
C LYS A 116 1.45 7.80 2.31
N GLY A 117 0.45 8.50 1.81
CA GLY A 117 -0.60 7.92 0.98
C GLY A 117 -0.05 7.27 -0.29
N VAL A 118 0.87 7.93 -0.99
CA VAL A 118 1.53 7.42 -2.21
C VAL A 118 2.39 6.20 -1.93
N VAL A 119 3.17 6.18 -0.85
CA VAL A 119 4.02 5.02 -0.52
C VAL A 119 3.19 3.76 -0.26
N ASN A 120 2.01 3.90 0.35
CA ASN A 120 1.07 2.79 0.57
C ASN A 120 0.17 2.49 -0.64
N PHE A 121 0.17 3.34 -1.68
CA PHE A 121 -0.74 3.20 -2.80
C PHE A 121 -0.27 2.10 -3.76
N ASN A 122 -1.18 1.19 -4.11
CA ASN A 122 -0.93 0.14 -5.09
C ASN A 122 -1.87 0.33 -6.29
N GLU A 123 -1.31 0.74 -7.44
CA GLU A 123 -2.05 0.96 -8.69
C GLU A 123 -2.64 -0.32 -9.28
N ASN A 124 -2.14 -1.49 -8.88
CA ASN A 124 -2.53 -2.78 -9.43
C ASN A 124 -3.58 -3.52 -8.58
N LEU A 125 -4.19 -2.86 -7.59
CA LEU A 125 -5.25 -3.44 -6.73
C LEU A 125 -6.37 -4.12 -7.53
N GLY A 126 -6.69 -3.61 -8.72
CA GLY A 126 -7.76 -4.13 -9.58
C GLY A 126 -7.34 -5.19 -10.61
N LEU A 127 -6.04 -5.41 -10.84
CA LEU A 127 -5.58 -6.16 -12.02
C LEU A 127 -5.36 -7.66 -11.79
N PHE A 128 -4.56 -8.14 -10.83
CA PHE A 128 -4.29 -9.59 -10.74
C PHE A 128 -3.78 -10.06 -9.37
N SER A 129 -4.62 -10.04 -8.33
CA SER A 129 -4.35 -10.80 -7.07
C SER A 129 -5.11 -12.14 -7.02
N SER A 130 -6.04 -12.39 -7.96
CA SER A 130 -6.96 -13.53 -7.89
C SER A 130 -6.35 -14.92 -8.16
N LEU A 131 -5.05 -15.01 -8.51
CA LEU A 131 -4.42 -16.27 -8.91
C LEU A 131 -3.44 -16.85 -7.88
N THR A 132 -2.99 -16.09 -6.88
CA THR A 132 -2.01 -16.60 -5.92
C THR A 132 -2.21 -16.03 -4.51
N ARG A 133 -2.46 -16.93 -3.55
CA ARG A 133 -2.42 -16.75 -2.07
C ARG A 133 -3.32 -15.65 -1.48
N GLN A 134 -4.32 -16.07 -0.69
CA GLN A 134 -5.23 -15.19 0.08
C GLN A 134 -4.50 -14.12 0.92
N ASP A 135 -3.31 -14.45 1.44
CA ASP A 135 -2.44 -13.55 2.21
C ASP A 135 -2.05 -12.26 1.44
N LEU A 136 -1.88 -12.36 0.11
CA LEU A 136 -1.57 -11.18 -0.72
C LEU A 136 -2.78 -10.24 -0.84
N ALA A 137 -3.98 -10.78 -0.99
CA ALA A 137 -5.19 -9.97 -1.12
C ALA A 137 -5.49 -9.18 0.17
N GLU A 138 -5.34 -9.79 1.34
CA GLU A 138 -5.56 -9.11 2.62
C GLU A 138 -4.53 -8.00 2.86
N ARG A 139 -3.25 -8.27 2.58
CA ARG A 139 -2.18 -7.27 2.70
C ARG A 139 -2.38 -6.09 1.75
N ASP A 140 -2.76 -6.36 0.51
CA ASP A 140 -3.00 -5.31 -0.49
C ASP A 140 -4.22 -4.45 -0.10
N GLN A 141 -5.29 -5.06 0.43
CA GLN A 141 -6.43 -4.32 0.97
C GLN A 141 -6.06 -3.43 2.15
N GLN A 142 -5.23 -3.92 3.07
CA GLN A 142 -4.80 -3.15 4.23
C GLN A 142 -3.97 -1.93 3.80
N ALA A 143 -3.01 -2.11 2.90
CA ALA A 143 -2.24 -1.00 2.32
C ALA A 143 -3.15 0.03 1.63
N ALA A 144 -4.17 -0.42 0.90
CA ALA A 144 -5.16 0.46 0.28
C ALA A 144 -5.94 1.29 1.32
N LYS A 145 -6.36 0.69 2.43
CA LYS A 145 -7.05 1.39 3.53
C LYS A 145 -6.14 2.43 4.20
N GLU A 146 -4.87 2.11 4.41
CA GLU A 146 -3.87 3.02 4.99
C GLU A 146 -3.55 4.20 4.05
N SER A 147 -3.45 3.91 2.74
CA SER A 147 -3.32 4.91 1.70
C SER A 147 -4.53 5.86 1.68
N PHE A 148 -5.75 5.30 1.69
CA PHE A 148 -6.99 6.07 1.75
C PHE A 148 -7.07 6.94 3.01
N ALA A 149 -6.71 6.40 4.18
CA ALA A 149 -6.71 7.15 5.43
C ALA A 149 -5.77 8.37 5.37
N SER A 150 -4.57 8.19 4.81
CA SER A 150 -3.58 9.27 4.66
C SER A 150 -4.08 10.36 3.70
N PHE A 151 -4.63 9.97 2.55
CA PHE A 151 -5.25 10.91 1.61
C PHE A 151 -6.48 11.60 2.20
N LYS A 152 -7.33 10.87 2.93
CA LYS A 152 -8.50 11.43 3.61
C LYS A 152 -8.10 12.49 4.63
N GLU A 153 -7.07 12.21 5.43
CA GLU A 153 -6.55 13.17 6.40
C GLU A 153 -6.04 14.44 5.69
N LEU A 154 -5.28 14.29 4.60
CA LEU A 154 -4.81 15.39 3.77
C LEU A 154 -5.97 16.26 3.26
N VAL A 155 -6.95 15.66 2.57
CA VAL A 155 -8.04 16.44 1.94
C VAL A 155 -8.98 17.07 2.97
N THR A 156 -9.05 16.50 4.18
CA THR A 156 -9.86 17.03 5.28
C THR A 156 -9.16 18.20 5.97
N ARG A 157 -7.86 18.07 6.24
CA ARG A 157 -7.07 19.08 6.97
C ARG A 157 -6.54 20.20 6.07
N PHE A 158 -6.22 19.88 4.81
CA PHE A 158 -5.60 20.77 3.84
C PHE A 158 -6.33 20.71 2.48
N PRO A 159 -7.62 21.11 2.43
CA PRO A 159 -8.44 20.98 1.22
C PRO A 159 -7.90 21.77 0.01
N ASP A 160 -7.13 22.84 0.27
CA ASP A 160 -6.52 23.73 -0.73
C ASP A 160 -5.05 23.38 -1.04
N SER A 161 -4.52 22.30 -0.47
CA SER A 161 -3.17 21.83 -0.80
C SER A 161 -3.07 21.51 -2.29
N ARG A 162 -1.90 21.78 -2.89
CA ARG A 162 -1.59 21.41 -4.28
C ARG A 162 -1.74 19.91 -4.55
N TYR A 163 -1.66 19.08 -3.51
CA TYR A 163 -1.76 17.63 -3.59
C TYR A 163 -3.20 17.11 -3.41
N ALA A 164 -4.13 17.95 -2.95
CA ALA A 164 -5.50 17.53 -2.64
C ALA A 164 -6.28 16.99 -3.87
N PRO A 165 -6.17 17.57 -5.09
CA PRO A 165 -6.87 17.03 -6.25
C PRO A 165 -6.44 15.59 -6.61
N ASP A 166 -5.13 15.31 -6.60
CA ASP A 166 -4.60 13.97 -6.88
C ASP A 166 -4.99 12.98 -5.77
N ALA A 167 -4.92 13.40 -4.50
CA ALA A 167 -5.35 12.58 -3.37
C ALA A 167 -6.83 12.20 -3.46
N ARG A 168 -7.73 13.11 -3.86
CA ARG A 168 -9.15 12.80 -4.09
C ARG A 168 -9.32 11.77 -5.20
N ALA A 169 -8.60 11.93 -6.32
CA ALA A 169 -8.65 10.98 -7.42
C ALA A 169 -8.20 9.57 -6.99
N ARG A 170 -7.10 9.47 -6.24
CA ARG A 170 -6.61 8.20 -5.68
C ARG A 170 -7.57 7.61 -4.65
N MET A 171 -8.21 8.42 -3.82
CA MET A 171 -9.26 7.96 -2.91
C MET A 171 -10.43 7.31 -3.67
N THR A 172 -10.91 7.96 -4.74
CA THR A 172 -11.95 7.39 -5.60
C THR A 172 -11.49 6.09 -6.25
N HIS A 173 -10.24 6.02 -6.73
CA HIS A 173 -9.67 4.79 -7.27
C HIS A 173 -9.66 3.65 -6.24
N ILE A 174 -9.20 3.91 -5.00
CA ILE A 174 -9.15 2.91 -3.93
C ILE A 174 -10.56 2.39 -3.62
N VAL A 175 -11.52 3.29 -3.43
CA VAL A 175 -12.92 2.93 -3.13
C VAL A 175 -13.49 2.06 -4.26
N ASN A 176 -13.28 2.44 -5.51
CA ASN A 176 -13.76 1.67 -6.66
C ASN A 176 -13.11 0.28 -6.74
N SER A 177 -11.79 0.19 -6.56
CA SER A 177 -11.06 -1.09 -6.61
C SER A 177 -11.48 -2.04 -5.47
N LEU A 178 -11.64 -1.52 -4.25
CA LEU A 178 -12.08 -2.31 -3.10
C LEU A 178 -13.54 -2.78 -3.26
N ALA A 179 -14.45 -1.92 -3.74
CA ALA A 179 -15.82 -2.30 -4.03
C ALA A 179 -15.89 -3.36 -5.13
N GLN A 180 -15.11 -3.20 -6.20
CA GLN A 180 -15.04 -4.15 -7.30
C GLN A 180 -14.54 -5.53 -6.83
N TYR A 181 -13.59 -5.56 -5.90
CA TYR A 181 -13.11 -6.81 -5.30
C TYR A 181 -14.24 -7.54 -4.55
N GLU A 182 -14.95 -6.88 -3.63
CA GLU A 182 -16.04 -7.52 -2.88
C GLU A 182 -17.14 -8.03 -3.82
N VAL A 183 -17.48 -7.25 -4.85
CA VAL A 183 -18.46 -7.65 -5.86
C VAL A 183 -17.97 -8.82 -6.71
N HIS A 184 -16.67 -8.88 -7.03
CA HIS A 184 -16.09 -10.02 -7.72
C HIS A 184 -16.21 -11.31 -6.88
N VAL A 185 -15.91 -11.23 -5.58
CA VAL A 185 -16.07 -12.37 -4.65
C VAL A 185 -17.55 -12.76 -4.52
N ALA A 186 -18.45 -11.78 -4.43
CA ALA A 186 -19.90 -12.02 -4.41
C ALA A 186 -20.38 -12.75 -5.67
N ARG A 187 -19.91 -12.33 -6.86
CA ARG A 187 -20.21 -12.97 -8.14
C ARG A 187 -19.71 -14.41 -8.19
N TYR A 188 -18.50 -14.65 -7.69
CA TYR A 188 -17.94 -15.99 -7.58
C TYR A 188 -18.85 -16.92 -6.74
N TYR A 189 -19.28 -16.47 -5.56
CA TYR A 189 -20.20 -17.26 -4.73
C TYR A 189 -21.58 -17.47 -5.37
N LEU A 190 -22.13 -16.43 -6.01
CA LEU A 190 -23.41 -16.54 -6.71
C LEU A 190 -23.36 -17.63 -7.79
N SER A 191 -22.30 -17.64 -8.63
CA SER A 191 -22.12 -18.64 -9.69
C SER A 191 -22.00 -20.09 -9.18
N ARG A 192 -21.72 -20.28 -7.89
CA ARG A 192 -21.61 -21.57 -7.21
C ARG A 192 -22.87 -21.94 -6.41
N GLY A 193 -23.91 -21.10 -6.44
CA GLY A 193 -25.13 -21.30 -5.64
C GLY A 193 -24.96 -21.01 -4.14
N ALA A 194 -23.84 -20.40 -3.73
CA ALA A 194 -23.58 -20.05 -2.34
C ALA A 194 -24.23 -18.69 -2.00
N HIS A 195 -25.57 -18.63 -2.01
CA HIS A 195 -26.34 -17.39 -1.93
C HIS A 195 -26.10 -16.58 -0.65
N LEU A 196 -25.98 -17.23 0.52
CA LEU A 196 -25.71 -16.53 1.78
C LEU A 196 -24.34 -15.82 1.76
N ALA A 197 -23.32 -16.48 1.21
CA ALA A 197 -21.98 -15.90 1.08
C ALA A 197 -21.96 -14.75 0.07
N ALA A 198 -22.68 -14.90 -1.04
CA ALA A 198 -22.86 -13.83 -2.03
C ALA A 198 -23.56 -12.60 -1.42
N ILE A 199 -24.61 -12.82 -0.61
CA ILE A 199 -25.32 -11.74 0.11
C ILE A 199 -24.37 -11.00 1.05
N ASN A 200 -23.63 -11.71 1.89
CA ASN A 200 -22.72 -11.08 2.85
C ASN A 200 -21.69 -10.18 2.16
N ARG A 201 -21.11 -10.65 1.05
CA ARG A 201 -20.11 -9.90 0.27
C ARG A 201 -20.71 -8.69 -0.43
N ALA A 202 -21.89 -8.83 -1.05
CA ALA A 202 -22.59 -7.72 -1.69
C ALA A 202 -23.05 -6.66 -0.68
N GLN A 203 -23.56 -7.07 0.49
CA GLN A 203 -23.92 -6.15 1.58
C GLN A 203 -22.69 -5.40 2.11
N GLN A 204 -21.56 -6.09 2.28
CA GLN A 204 -20.31 -5.46 2.68
C GLN A 204 -19.87 -4.40 1.67
N ALA A 205 -19.94 -4.71 0.36
CA ALA A 205 -19.62 -3.74 -0.68
C ALA A 205 -20.47 -2.46 -0.57
N ILE A 206 -21.79 -2.61 -0.37
CA ILE A 206 -22.75 -1.49 -0.25
C ILE A 206 -22.55 -0.69 1.04
N ALA A 207 -22.22 -1.36 2.15
CA ALA A 207 -22.03 -0.72 3.44
C ALA A 207 -20.73 0.09 3.50
N ASP A 208 -19.63 -0.48 2.99
CA ASP A 208 -18.28 0.06 3.15
C ASP A 208 -17.91 1.07 2.05
N TYR A 209 -18.44 0.91 0.84
CA TYR A 209 -18.04 1.70 -0.33
C TYR A 209 -19.25 2.41 -0.93
N ARG A 210 -19.32 3.73 -0.77
CA ARG A 210 -20.37 4.56 -1.37
C ARG A 210 -19.97 5.03 -2.77
N ASP A 211 -20.98 5.24 -3.62
CA ASP A 211 -20.84 5.82 -4.96
C ASP A 211 -19.92 5.05 -5.93
N ALA A 212 -19.56 3.81 -5.60
CA ALA A 212 -18.75 2.98 -6.48
C ALA A 212 -19.61 2.37 -7.61
N PRO A 213 -19.16 2.40 -8.88
CA PRO A 213 -19.91 1.80 -9.99
C PRO A 213 -20.23 0.30 -9.80
N ALA A 214 -19.38 -0.42 -9.06
CA ALA A 214 -19.57 -1.84 -8.78
C ALA A 214 -20.83 -2.14 -7.94
N LEU A 215 -21.39 -1.15 -7.23
CA LEU A 215 -22.58 -1.35 -6.37
C LEU A 215 -23.84 -1.71 -7.16
N GLU A 216 -23.92 -1.31 -8.43
CA GLU A 216 -25.00 -1.70 -9.32
C GLU A 216 -25.10 -3.23 -9.41
N GLU A 217 -23.96 -3.89 -9.61
CA GLU A 217 -23.88 -5.34 -9.67
C GLU A 217 -24.06 -5.99 -8.29
N ALA A 218 -23.56 -5.36 -7.22
CA ALA A 218 -23.79 -5.84 -5.85
C ALA A 218 -25.29 -5.97 -5.55
N LEU A 219 -26.07 -4.93 -5.88
CA LEU A 219 -27.52 -4.94 -5.70
C LEU A 219 -28.20 -6.00 -6.58
N TYR A 220 -27.74 -6.19 -7.82
CA TYR A 220 -28.24 -7.28 -8.66
C TYR A 220 -27.97 -8.66 -8.05
N ILE A 221 -26.77 -8.89 -7.50
CA ILE A 221 -26.42 -10.14 -6.81
C ILE A 221 -27.32 -10.37 -5.60
N LEU A 222 -27.66 -9.31 -4.84
CA LEU A 222 -28.63 -9.40 -3.75
C LEU A 222 -30.00 -9.84 -4.24
N VAL A 223 -30.52 -9.22 -5.31
CA VAL A 223 -31.82 -9.60 -5.91
C VAL A 223 -31.82 -11.08 -6.28
N GLN A 224 -30.81 -11.55 -7.01
CA GLN A 224 -30.69 -12.95 -7.42
C GLN A 224 -30.59 -13.90 -6.23
N SER A 225 -29.81 -13.54 -5.22
CA SER A 225 -29.58 -14.41 -4.05
C SER A 225 -30.79 -14.47 -3.13
N TYR A 226 -31.49 -13.36 -2.90
CA TYR A 226 -32.73 -13.36 -2.12
C TYR A 226 -33.86 -14.09 -2.82
N ASP A 227 -33.96 -14.02 -4.15
CA ASP A 227 -34.94 -14.78 -4.92
C ASP A 227 -34.68 -16.29 -4.81
N ALA A 228 -33.42 -16.72 -4.97
CA ALA A 228 -33.04 -18.12 -4.81
C ALA A 228 -33.29 -18.68 -3.40
N LEU A 229 -33.22 -17.83 -2.37
CA LEU A 229 -33.51 -18.18 -0.98
C LEU A 229 -35.00 -17.99 -0.59
N GLN A 230 -35.87 -17.62 -1.53
CA GLN A 230 -37.30 -17.39 -1.29
C GLN A 230 -37.58 -16.29 -0.25
N LEU A 231 -36.81 -15.19 -0.30
CA LEU A 231 -36.94 -14.02 0.58
C LEU A 231 -37.51 -12.82 -0.19
N PRO A 232 -38.82 -12.80 -0.52
CA PRO A 232 -39.40 -11.85 -1.47
C PRO A 232 -39.32 -10.40 -1.01
N GLN A 233 -39.50 -10.12 0.28
CA GLN A 233 -39.43 -8.76 0.81
C GLN A 233 -38.04 -8.14 0.59
N LEU A 234 -36.97 -8.87 0.97
CA LEU A 234 -35.59 -8.41 0.81
C LEU A 234 -35.20 -8.28 -0.67
N ARG A 235 -35.65 -9.22 -1.50
CA ARG A 235 -35.48 -9.15 -2.96
C ARG A 235 -36.10 -7.87 -3.53
N ASP A 236 -37.35 -7.59 -3.17
CA ASP A 236 -38.10 -6.46 -3.72
C ASP A 236 -37.53 -5.12 -3.22
N ASP A 237 -37.05 -5.07 -1.98
CA ASP A 237 -36.35 -3.90 -1.44
C ASP A 237 -35.01 -3.66 -2.14
N ALA A 238 -34.19 -4.70 -2.33
CA ALA A 238 -32.93 -4.59 -3.10
C ALA A 238 -33.18 -4.14 -4.55
N ARG A 239 -34.22 -4.68 -5.19
CA ARG A 239 -34.64 -4.28 -6.54
C ARG A 239 -35.08 -2.82 -6.58
N ARG A 240 -35.87 -2.37 -5.60
CA ARG A 240 -36.32 -0.98 -5.51
C ARG A 240 -35.14 -0.01 -5.39
N VAL A 241 -34.16 -0.35 -4.55
CA VAL A 241 -32.92 0.44 -4.38
C VAL A 241 -32.13 0.51 -5.68
N LEU A 242 -31.97 -0.62 -6.38
CA LEU A 242 -31.31 -0.68 -7.68
C LEU A 242 -32.01 0.20 -8.73
N GLN A 243 -33.34 0.12 -8.81
CA GLN A 243 -34.14 0.90 -9.76
C GLN A 243 -34.15 2.40 -9.47
N THR A 244 -34.13 2.76 -8.18
CA THR A 244 -34.16 4.17 -7.77
C THR A 244 -32.80 4.83 -8.02
N ASN A 245 -31.70 4.14 -7.69
CA ASN A 245 -30.35 4.72 -7.78
C ASN A 245 -29.69 4.53 -9.14
N VAL A 246 -30.05 3.49 -9.89
CA VAL A 246 -29.48 3.18 -11.21
C VAL A 246 -30.60 2.88 -12.23
N PRO A 247 -31.39 3.89 -12.65
CA PRO A 247 -32.56 3.67 -13.51
C PRO A 247 -32.23 3.06 -14.89
N GLN A 248 -31.02 3.33 -15.39
CA GLN A 248 -30.50 2.77 -16.65
C GLN A 248 -29.56 1.58 -16.43
N SER A 249 -29.71 0.87 -15.32
CA SER A 249 -28.92 -0.30 -15.03
C SER A 249 -29.04 -1.34 -16.15
N ARG A 250 -27.89 -1.91 -16.54
CA ARG A 250 -27.86 -3.05 -17.48
C ARG A 250 -28.60 -4.27 -16.96
N TYR A 251 -28.84 -4.33 -15.64
CA TYR A 251 -29.51 -5.43 -14.96
C TYR A 251 -31.03 -5.24 -14.82
N ILE A 252 -31.57 -4.06 -15.14
CA ILE A 252 -33.01 -3.74 -15.00
C ILE A 252 -33.74 -3.83 -16.35
N GLY A 253 -33.04 -3.73 -17.48
CA GLY A 253 -33.62 -3.68 -18.82
C GLY A 253 -33.61 -5.01 -19.58
N GLY A 254 -34.77 -5.69 -19.59
CA GLY A 254 -35.19 -6.54 -20.71
C GLY A 254 -34.72 -7.99 -20.70
N SER A 255 -35.69 -8.89 -20.69
CA SER A 255 -35.59 -10.28 -21.18
C SER A 255 -34.71 -10.36 -22.44
N GLY A 256 -33.46 -10.84 -22.30
CA GLY A 256 -32.59 -11.15 -23.44
C GLY A 256 -31.21 -10.51 -23.48
N SER A 257 -30.82 -9.67 -22.51
CA SER A 257 -29.38 -9.38 -22.33
C SER A 257 -28.81 -10.41 -21.36
N GLU A 258 -28.15 -11.43 -21.92
CA GLU A 258 -27.43 -12.44 -21.15
C GLU A 258 -26.60 -11.74 -20.06
N ALA A 259 -26.91 -12.01 -18.78
CA ALA A 259 -25.93 -11.86 -17.72
C ALA A 259 -24.63 -12.45 -18.28
N PRO A 260 -23.46 -11.78 -18.22
CA PRO A 260 -22.25 -12.23 -18.88
C PRO A 260 -22.07 -13.69 -18.52
N THR A 261 -22.40 -14.56 -19.47
CA THR A 261 -22.41 -15.98 -19.23
C THR A 261 -20.96 -16.26 -18.97
N THR A 262 -20.63 -16.69 -17.76
CA THR A 262 -19.40 -17.42 -17.51
C THR A 262 -19.49 -18.72 -18.31
N THR A 263 -19.40 -18.61 -19.63
CA THR A 263 -18.82 -19.65 -20.46
C THR A 263 -17.35 -19.66 -20.05
N VAL A 264 -17.08 -20.33 -18.93
CA VAL A 264 -15.86 -21.12 -18.83
C VAL A 264 -15.88 -21.90 -20.13
N ARG A 265 -15.05 -21.51 -21.11
CA ARG A 265 -14.79 -22.36 -22.26
C ARG A 265 -14.30 -23.68 -21.64
N GLN A 266 -15.21 -24.63 -21.51
CA GLN A 266 -14.94 -26.05 -21.25
C GLN A 266 -14.30 -26.61 -22.52
N GLY A 267 -13.23 -25.95 -22.98
CA GLY A 267 -12.31 -26.49 -23.95
C GLY A 267 -11.43 -27.45 -23.17
N PRO A 268 -11.23 -28.68 -23.65
CA PRO A 268 -10.34 -29.58 -22.97
C PRO A 268 -8.95 -28.97 -22.83
N TRP A 269 -8.37 -29.13 -21.64
CA TRP A 269 -7.10 -28.53 -21.21
C TRP A 269 -5.91 -28.83 -22.13
N TRP A 270 -6.03 -29.83 -23.02
CA TRP A 270 -4.99 -30.21 -23.99
C TRP A 270 -4.95 -29.40 -25.29
N LYS A 271 -5.76 -28.36 -25.45
CA LYS A 271 -5.73 -27.46 -26.63
C LYS A 271 -4.83 -26.22 -26.45
N LEU A 272 -4.05 -26.16 -25.37
CA LEU A 272 -3.17 -25.03 -25.05
C LEU A 272 -1.66 -25.34 -25.25
N TRP A 273 -1.35 -26.44 -25.93
CA TRP A 273 -0.01 -26.80 -26.43
C TRP A 273 -0.09 -27.23 -27.89
#